data_AF-A0A7W6BTX1-F1
#
_entry.id   AF-A0A7W6BTX1-F1
#
_cell.length_a   1.000
_cell.length_b   1.000
_cell.length_c   1.000
_cell.angle_alpha   90.00
_cell.angle_beta   90.00
_cell.angle_gamma   90.00
#
_symmetry.space_group_name_H-M   'P 1'
#
loop_
_entity.id
_entity.type
_entity.pdbx_description
1 polymer ?
#
loop_
_entity_poly.entity_id
_entity_poly.type
_entity_poly.pdbx_seq_one_letter_code
_entity_poly.pdbx_strand_id
1 'polypeptide(L)'
;MDRRTLITAAALAPVAIAAPAVAGTGSPAFQMALSNYMEAFGAIGAMTSDTSEEEEDRLNEIYLARFQEMNEATPTTPREFVQKFHMLWMDGGYPQPETIAKMLADAKRIAP
;
A
#
# COMPACT_ATOMS: atom_id res chain seq x y z
N MET A 1 8.56 -54.41 -43.12
CA MET A 1 9.17 -54.33 -41.78
C MET A 1 10.23 -53.25 -41.83
N ASP A 2 9.87 -52.06 -41.37
CA ASP A 2 10.70 -50.86 -41.52
C ASP A 2 11.47 -50.56 -40.22
N ARG A 3 12.73 -50.16 -40.39
CA ARG A 3 13.70 -49.80 -39.35
C ARG A 3 13.84 -48.27 -39.41
N ARG A 4 13.50 -47.56 -38.33
CA ARG A 4 14.30 -46.47 -37.71
C ARG A 4 13.45 -45.56 -36.82
N THR A 5 13.88 -45.51 -35.57
CA THR A 5 13.72 -44.48 -34.54
C THR A 5 13.56 -43.06 -35.08
N LEU A 6 12.59 -42.30 -34.54
CA LEU A 6 12.71 -40.86 -34.35
C LEU A 6 12.01 -40.47 -33.04
N ILE A 7 12.78 -40.44 -31.95
CA ILE A 7 12.53 -39.50 -30.86
C ILE A 7 13.04 -38.16 -31.37
N THR A 8 12.14 -37.19 -31.55
CA THR A 8 12.52 -35.78 -31.64
C THR A 8 11.58 -34.99 -30.75
N ALA A 9 12.15 -34.36 -29.74
CA ALA A 9 11.51 -33.43 -28.84
C ALA A 9 11.15 -32.12 -29.55
N ALA A 10 9.96 -31.59 -29.26
CA ALA A 10 9.61 -30.17 -29.34
C ALA A 10 8.57 -29.95 -28.23
N ALA A 11 8.96 -29.68 -26.99
CA ALA A 11 9.38 -28.37 -26.50
C ALA A 11 8.32 -27.27 -26.75
N LEU A 12 7.74 -26.82 -25.64
CA LEU A 12 7.28 -25.45 -25.38
C LEU A 12 5.99 -24.98 -26.09
N ALA A 13 4.89 -25.11 -25.37
CA ALA A 13 4.10 -23.91 -25.08
C ALA A 13 3.62 -24.02 -23.62
N PRO A 14 4.17 -23.22 -22.69
CA PRO A 14 3.41 -22.90 -21.50
C PRO A 14 2.10 -22.30 -22.00
N VAL A 15 0.97 -22.90 -21.64
CA VAL A 15 -0.31 -22.20 -21.70
C VAL A 15 -0.12 -21.04 -20.73
N ALA A 16 0.31 -19.89 -21.26
CA ALA A 16 0.24 -18.63 -20.56
C ALA A 16 -1.26 -18.41 -20.35
N ILE A 17 -1.75 -18.87 -19.20
CA ILE A 17 -2.90 -18.25 -18.58
C ILE A 17 -2.40 -16.83 -18.32
N ALA A 18 -2.67 -15.94 -19.27
CA ALA A 18 -2.71 -14.53 -19.00
C ALA A 18 -3.80 -14.37 -17.95
N ALA A 19 -3.42 -14.56 -16.69
CA ALA A 19 -4.15 -13.94 -15.60
C ALA A 19 -4.31 -12.49 -16.05
N PRO A 20 -5.55 -11.95 -16.11
CA PRO A 20 -5.70 -10.55 -16.44
C PRO A 20 -4.78 -9.83 -15.47
N ALA A 21 -3.76 -9.18 -16.01
CA ALA A 21 -3.00 -8.24 -15.24
C ALA A 21 -4.05 -7.21 -14.85
N VAL A 22 -4.58 -7.34 -13.64
CA VAL A 22 -5.28 -6.25 -12.98
C VAL A 22 -4.16 -5.24 -12.75
N ALA A 23 -3.82 -4.51 -13.81
CA ALA A 23 -3.01 -3.32 -13.72
C ALA A 23 -3.72 -2.51 -12.65
N GLY A 24 -3.11 -2.46 -11.45
CA GLY A 24 -3.74 -1.83 -10.30
C GLY A 24 -4.12 -0.43 -10.73
N THR A 25 -5.41 -0.12 -10.74
CA THR A 25 -5.95 1.18 -11.14
C THR A 25 -5.66 2.28 -10.10
N GLY A 26 -4.74 2.00 -9.17
CA GLY A 26 -4.34 2.88 -8.09
C GLY A 26 -3.28 3.89 -8.50
N SER A 27 -3.15 4.95 -7.70
CA SER A 27 -2.19 6.02 -7.90
C SER A 27 -0.80 5.60 -7.40
N PRO A 28 0.26 5.65 -8.24
CA PRO A 28 1.63 5.39 -7.78
C PRO A 28 2.06 6.29 -6.60
N ALA A 29 1.60 7.54 -6.59
CA ALA A 29 1.87 8.47 -5.50
C ALA A 29 1.18 8.05 -4.19
N PHE A 30 -0.06 7.56 -4.28
CA PHE A 30 -0.77 7.04 -3.11
C PHE A 30 -0.10 5.77 -2.57
N GLN A 31 0.26 4.83 -3.45
CA GLN A 31 0.93 3.60 -3.04
C GLN A 31 2.29 3.86 -2.38
N MET A 32 3.04 4.83 -2.89
CA MET A 32 4.31 5.24 -2.28
C MET A 32 4.10 5.85 -0.88
N ALA A 33 3.13 6.76 -0.72
CA ALA A 33 2.81 7.34 0.58
C ALA A 33 2.35 6.27 1.59
N LEU A 34 1.52 5.32 1.14
CA LEU A 34 1.05 4.20 1.96
C LEU A 34 2.21 3.29 2.38
N SER A 35 3.13 2.99 1.45
CA SER A 35 4.31 2.16 1.74
C SER A 35 5.21 2.82 2.78
N ASN A 36 5.50 4.12 2.61
CA ASN A 36 6.33 4.87 3.56
C ASN A 36 5.69 4.95 4.95
N TYR A 37 4.37 5.15 5.01
CA TYR A 37 3.62 5.11 6.26
C TYR A 37 3.73 3.74 6.93
N MET A 38 3.49 2.66 6.19
CA MET A 38 3.53 1.29 6.75
C MET A 38 4.92 0.93 7.28
N GLU A 39 5.97 1.36 6.60
CA GLU A 39 7.35 1.18 7.06
C GLU A 39 7.60 1.90 8.39
N ALA A 40 7.21 3.17 8.49
CA ALA A 40 7.39 3.97 9.71
C ALA A 40 6.52 3.46 10.87
N PHE A 41 5.27 3.08 10.60
CA PHE A 41 4.38 2.46 11.58
C PHE A 41 4.96 1.14 12.12
N GLY A 42 5.52 0.31 11.23
CA GLY A 42 6.21 -0.91 11.60
C GLY A 42 7.46 -0.66 12.46
N ALA A 43 8.22 0.40 12.19
CA ALA A 43 9.39 0.77 12.97
C ALA A 43 9.04 1.18 14.41
N ILE A 44 7.99 1.99 14.60
CA ILE A 44 7.46 2.31 15.93
C ILE A 44 6.93 1.05 16.64
N GLY A 45 6.16 0.22 15.93
CA GLY A 45 5.62 -1.02 16.49
C GLY A 45 6.69 -2.05 16.89
N ALA A 46 7.92 -1.90 16.41
CA ALA A 46 9.06 -2.76 16.71
C ALA A 46 9.95 -2.23 17.85
N MET A 47 9.67 -1.05 18.42
CA MET A 47 10.41 -0.53 19.56
C MET A 47 10.31 -1.48 20.76
N THR A 48 11.38 -1.58 21.53
CA THR A 48 11.48 -2.44 22.72
C THR A 48 11.77 -1.58 23.95
N SER A 49 11.80 -2.21 25.13
CA SER A 49 12.23 -1.53 26.36
C SER A 49 13.68 -1.03 26.32
N ASP A 50 14.48 -1.51 25.36
CA ASP A 50 15.90 -1.16 25.22
C ASP A 50 16.11 -0.04 24.18
N THR A 51 15.06 0.41 23.50
CA THR A 51 15.11 1.56 22.59
C THR A 51 15.41 2.80 23.42
N SER A 52 16.46 3.55 23.04
CA SER A 52 16.81 4.80 23.72
C SER A 52 15.78 5.89 23.42
N GLU A 53 15.59 6.81 24.37
CA GLU A 53 14.70 7.98 24.22
C GLU A 53 14.99 8.77 22.93
N GLU A 54 16.27 8.99 22.60
CA GLU A 54 16.67 9.67 21.35
C GLU A 54 16.22 8.94 20.07
N GLU A 55 16.22 7.60 20.09
CA GLU A 55 15.79 6.82 18.92
C GLU A 55 14.26 6.71 18.86
N GLU A 56 13.59 6.64 20.01
CA GLU A 56 12.13 6.73 20.10
C GLU A 56 11.63 8.07 19.55
N ASP A 57 12.22 9.19 19.98
CA ASP A 57 11.87 10.53 19.48
C ASP A 57 12.07 10.62 17.96
N ARG A 58 13.22 10.14 17.47
CA ARG A 58 13.53 10.14 16.03
C ARG A 58 12.55 9.28 15.23
N LEU A 59 12.22 8.09 15.70
CA LEU A 59 11.25 7.20 15.02
C LEU A 59 9.85 7.82 15.04
N ASN A 60 9.47 8.48 16.13
CA ASN A 60 8.22 9.20 16.26
C ASN A 60 8.13 10.39 15.28
N GLU A 61 9.20 11.18 15.14
CA GLU A 61 9.25 12.26 14.14
C GLU A 61 9.10 11.73 12.71
N ILE A 62 9.80 10.65 12.37
CA ILE A 62 9.70 10.01 11.04
C ILE A 62 8.26 9.54 10.80
N TYR A 63 7.68 8.87 11.79
CA TYR A 63 6.31 8.39 11.73
C TYR A 63 5.31 9.51 11.50
N LEU A 64 5.37 10.58 12.28
CA LEU A 64 4.47 11.73 12.15
C LEU A 64 4.58 12.37 10.76
N ALA A 65 5.79 12.50 10.23
CA ALA A 65 6.00 12.99 8.87
C ALA A 65 5.34 12.08 7.82
N ARG A 66 5.51 10.75 7.92
CA ARG A 66 4.89 9.80 6.97
C ARG A 66 3.38 9.71 7.12
N PHE A 67 2.86 9.82 8.33
CA PHE A 67 1.43 9.93 8.58
C PHE A 67 0.84 11.16 7.89
N GLN A 68 1.50 12.32 8.00
CA GLN A 68 1.06 13.54 7.32
C GLN A 68 1.10 13.38 5.79
N GLU A 69 2.18 12.84 5.22
CA GLU A 69 2.27 12.56 3.78
C GLU A 69 1.12 11.66 3.30
N MET A 70 0.80 10.61 4.06
CA MET A 70 -0.29 9.70 3.73
C MET A 70 -1.68 10.35 3.89
N ASN A 71 -1.86 11.21 4.89
CA ASN A 71 -3.08 12.02 5.02
C ASN A 71 -3.22 13.01 3.85
N GLU A 72 -2.10 13.52 3.36
CA GLU A 72 -2.04 14.42 2.22
C GLU A 72 -2.32 13.71 0.87
N ALA A 73 -1.93 12.45 0.75
CA ALA A 73 -2.16 11.62 -0.42
C ALA A 73 -3.64 11.53 -0.82
N THR A 74 -3.90 11.65 -2.13
CA THR A 74 -5.24 11.64 -2.69
C THR A 74 -5.56 10.23 -3.23
N PRO A 75 -6.52 9.50 -2.64
CA PRO A 75 -6.92 8.19 -3.15
C PRO A 75 -7.61 8.36 -4.52
N THR A 76 -7.30 7.52 -5.51
CA THR A 76 -7.95 7.59 -6.83
C THR A 76 -9.01 6.50 -7.02
N THR A 77 -9.05 5.53 -6.12
CA THR A 77 -10.00 4.41 -6.18
C THR A 77 -10.72 4.19 -4.85
N PRO A 78 -11.88 3.51 -4.84
CA PRO A 78 -12.57 3.15 -3.59
C PRO A 78 -11.69 2.33 -2.64
N ARG A 79 -10.83 1.46 -3.20
CA ARG A 79 -9.90 0.64 -2.41
C ARG A 79 -8.90 1.51 -1.65
N GLU A 80 -8.28 2.47 -2.32
CA GLU A 80 -7.32 3.40 -1.71
C GLU A 80 -8.00 4.29 -0.67
N PHE A 81 -9.24 4.72 -0.94
CA PHE A 81 -10.03 5.46 0.04
C PHE A 81 -10.23 4.66 1.33
N VAL A 82 -10.62 3.38 1.21
CA VAL A 82 -10.79 2.51 2.39
C VAL A 82 -9.47 2.29 3.12
N GLN A 83 -8.35 2.11 2.41
CA GLN A 83 -7.03 1.99 3.04
C GLN A 83 -6.66 3.24 3.85
N LYS A 84 -6.86 4.43 3.28
CA LYS A 84 -6.64 5.71 3.98
C LYS A 84 -7.58 5.88 5.17
N PHE A 85 -8.85 5.52 5.03
CA PHE A 85 -9.82 5.55 6.12
C PHE A 85 -9.39 4.66 7.28
N HIS A 86 -9.01 3.41 7.00
CA HIS A 86 -8.54 2.49 8.03
C HIS A 86 -7.31 3.03 8.75
N MET A 87 -6.33 3.56 8.01
CA MET A 87 -5.13 4.17 8.60
C MET A 87 -5.47 5.32 9.56
N LEU A 88 -6.34 6.25 9.14
CA LEU A 88 -6.69 7.44 9.93
C LEU A 88 -7.48 7.11 11.21
N TRP A 89 -8.27 6.03 11.23
CA TRP A 89 -9.16 5.68 12.35
C TRP A 89 -8.65 4.52 13.22
N MET A 90 -7.75 3.65 12.73
CA MET A 90 -7.20 2.54 13.51
C MET A 90 -6.06 2.96 14.44
N ASP A 91 -5.35 4.04 14.13
CA ASP A 91 -4.20 4.49 14.94
C ASP A 91 -4.61 5.24 16.22
N GLY A 92 -5.79 4.93 16.77
CA GLY A 92 -6.33 5.55 17.99
C GLY A 92 -6.70 7.03 17.87
N GLY A 93 -6.49 7.63 16.69
CA GLY A 93 -6.76 9.04 16.43
C GLY A 93 -8.25 9.34 16.31
N TYR A 94 -8.67 10.43 16.97
CA TYR A 94 -9.85 11.18 16.57
C TYR A 94 -9.43 12.15 15.45
N PRO A 95 -9.72 11.86 14.16
CA PRO A 95 -9.27 12.73 13.09
C PRO A 95 -9.85 14.13 13.26
N GLN A 96 -8.99 15.13 13.06
CA GLN A 96 -9.38 16.53 13.16
C GLN A 96 -10.47 16.86 12.11
N PRO A 97 -11.33 17.86 12.37
CA PRO A 97 -12.42 18.24 11.46
C PRO A 97 -11.96 18.44 10.00
N GLU A 98 -10.76 18.96 9.78
CA GLU A 98 -10.17 19.19 8.45
C GLU A 98 -9.90 17.87 7.73
N THR A 99 -9.38 16.87 8.43
CA THR A 99 -9.15 15.51 7.90
C THR A 99 -10.48 14.86 7.53
N ILE A 100 -11.51 15.01 8.37
CA ILE A 100 -12.85 14.49 8.08
C ILE A 100 -13.42 15.16 6.81
N ALA A 101 -13.32 16.49 6.72
CA ALA A 101 -13.77 17.23 5.54
C ALA A 101 -13.05 16.77 4.26
N LYS A 102 -11.74 16.53 4.35
CA LYS A 102 -10.95 15.99 3.23
C LYS A 102 -11.42 14.59 2.82
N MET A 103 -11.66 13.70 3.77
CA MET A 103 -12.17 12.36 3.50
C MET A 103 -13.56 12.40 2.85
N LEU A 104 -14.45 13.31 3.28
CA LEU A 104 -15.74 13.49 2.64
C LEU A 104 -15.62 14.01 1.20
N ALA A 105 -14.67 14.91 0.93
CA ALA A 105 -14.40 15.38 -0.42
C ALA A 105 -13.85 14.26 -1.33
N ASP A 106 -12.92 13.45 -0.82
CA ASP A 106 -12.39 12.28 -1.52
C ASP A 106 -13.50 11.26 -1.82
N ALA A 107 -14.38 10.97 -0.84
CA ALA A 107 -15.50 10.07 -1.02
C ALA A 107 -16.45 10.54 -2.12
N LYS A 108 -16.81 11.83 -2.15
CA LYS A 108 -17.67 12.41 -3.19
C LYS A 108 -17.05 12.36 -4.59
N ARG A 109 -15.73 12.46 -4.70
CA ARG A 109 -15.03 12.37 -5.99
C ARG A 109 -14.96 10.94 -6.51
N ILE A 110 -14.86 9.96 -5.60
CA ILE A 110 -14.64 8.55 -5.92
C ILE A 110 -15.96 7.78 -6.07
N ALA A 111 -17.02 8.20 -5.38
CA ALA A 111 -18.36 7.65 -5.54
C ALA A 111 -19.04 8.31 -6.77
N PRO A 112 -19.31 7.56 -7.85
CA PRO A 112 -20.02 8.06 -9.03
C PRO A 112 -21.50 8.33 -8.76
#